data_AF-A0A699WMZ6-F1
#
_entry.id   AF-A0A699WMZ6-F1
#
_cell.length_a   1.000
_cell.length_b   1.000
_cell.length_c   1.000
_cell.angle_alpha   90.00
_cell.angle_beta   90.00
_cell.angle_gamma   90.00
#
_symmetry.space_group_name_H-M   'P 1'
#
loop_
_entity.id
_entity.type
_entity.pdbx_description
1 polymer ?
#
loop_
_entity_poly.entity_id
_entity_poly.type
_entity_poly.pdbx_seq_one_letter_code
_entity_poly.pdbx_strand_id
1 'polypeptide(L)' 'MKEEFPGWFGSQIHQRHVDKDLGVSASSELFSLACGATWTPISVNTCMVNGVRFVMHSRDERRTTQNNSICSPGEDGNV' A
#
# COMPACT_ATOMS: atom_id res chain seq x y z
N MET A 1 -20.62 7.63 -4.67
CA MET A 1 -19.57 7.24 -5.65
C MET A 1 -18.18 7.07 -5.06
N LYS A 2 -17.55 8.04 -4.37
CA LYS A 2 -16.14 7.90 -3.91
C LYS A 2 -15.89 6.80 -2.86
N GLU A 3 -16.88 6.49 -2.02
CA GLU A 3 -16.74 5.48 -0.96
C GLU A 3 -17.29 4.10 -1.34
N GLU A 4 -18.14 4.04 -2.36
CA GLU A 4 -18.82 2.81 -2.77
C GLU A 4 -17.88 1.85 -3.50
N PHE A 5 -16.98 2.39 -4.33
CA PHE A 5 -16.07 1.56 -5.11
C PHE A 5 -15.04 0.84 -4.24
N PRO A 6 -14.29 1.50 -3.31
CA PRO A 6 -13.34 0.81 -2.45
C PRO A 6 -14.00 -0.27 -1.58
N GLY A 7 -15.18 0.03 -1.01
CA GLY A 7 -15.93 -0.93 -0.20
C GLY A 7 -16.40 -2.14 -1.01
N TRP A 8 -17.03 -1.90 -2.16
CA TRP A 8 -17.48 -2.98 -3.05
C TRP A 8 -16.31 -3.83 -3.55
N PHE A 9 -15.23 -3.21 -4.01
CA PHE A 9 -14.04 -3.89 -4.52
C PHE A 9 -13.40 -4.78 -3.45
N GLY A 10 -13.23 -4.25 -2.24
CA GLY A 10 -12.74 -4.99 -1.07
C GLY A 10 -13.56 -6.26 -0.80
N SER A 11 -14.88 -6.13 -0.71
CA SER A 11 -15.77 -7.26 -0.46
C SER A 11 -15.74 -8.32 -1.57
N GLN A 12 -15.71 -7.90 -2.84
CA GLN A 12 -15.68 -8.84 -3.97
C GLN A 12 -14.39 -9.67 -4.02
N ILE A 13 -13.23 -9.03 -3.82
CA ILE A 13 -11.95 -9.72 -3.86
C ILE A 13 -11.76 -10.61 -2.63
N HIS A 14 -12.20 -10.17 -1.44
CA HIS A 14 -12.13 -10.97 -0.23
C HIS A 14 -12.95 -12.26 -0.34
N GLN A 15 -14.18 -12.18 -0.83
CA GLN A 15 -15.05 -13.34 -1.00
C GLN A 15 -14.43 -14.37 -1.96
N ARG A 16 -13.95 -13.93 -3.12
CA ARG A 16 -13.28 -14.81 -4.09
C ARG A 16 -11.99 -15.44 -3.56
N HIS A 17 -11.27 -14.74 -2.69
CA HIS A 17 -10.10 -15.29 -2.02
C HIS A 17 -10.47 -16.41 -1.03
N VAL A 18 -11.52 -16.22 -0.23
CA VAL A 18 -12.06 -17.24 0.69
C VAL A 18 -12.55 -18.47 -0.06
N ASP A 19 -13.24 -18.26 -1.19
CA ASP A 19 -13.79 -19.32 -2.03
C ASP A 19 -12.70 -20.09 -2.81
N LYS A 20 -11.42 -19.72 -2.66
CA LYS A 20 -10.26 -20.26 -3.39
C LYS A 20 -10.47 -20.26 -4.91
N ASP A 21 -11.17 -19.24 -5.41
CA ASP A 21 -11.37 -19.07 -6.83
C ASP A 21 -10.00 -18.88 -7.50
N LEU A 22 -9.61 -19.82 -8.36
CA LEU A 22 -8.29 -19.87 -8.99
C LEU A 22 -7.94 -18.57 -9.74
N GLY A 23 -8.95 -17.83 -10.21
CA GLY A 23 -8.75 -16.55 -10.91
C GLY A 23 -8.28 -15.40 -10.01
N VAL A 24 -8.65 -15.39 -8.71
CA VAL A 24 -8.26 -14.35 -7.73
C VAL A 24 -7.18 -14.86 -6.77
N SER A 25 -7.24 -16.15 -6.43
CA SER A 25 -6.18 -16.84 -5.69
C SER A 25 -4.84 -16.80 -6.42
N ALA A 26 -4.83 -16.70 -7.75
CA ALA A 26 -3.60 -16.58 -8.54
C ALA A 26 -2.94 -15.20 -8.49
N SER A 27 -3.60 -14.18 -7.93
CA SER A 27 -3.09 -12.82 -7.90
C SER A 27 -3.09 -12.26 -6.47
N SER A 28 -2.08 -12.65 -5.69
CA SER A 28 -1.76 -12.05 -4.39
C SER A 28 -1.70 -10.51 -4.45
N GLU A 29 -1.38 -9.97 -5.61
CA GLU A 29 -1.39 -8.54 -5.92
C GLU A 29 -2.80 -7.93 -5.90
N LEU A 30 -3.79 -8.55 -6.56
CA LEU A 30 -5.19 -8.05 -6.55
C LEU A 30 -5.78 -8.08 -5.14
N PHE A 31 -5.48 -9.12 -4.37
CA PHE A 31 -5.88 -9.18 -2.95
C PHE A 31 -5.23 -8.05 -2.15
N SER A 32 -3.94 -7.80 -2.37
CA SER A 32 -3.20 -6.70 -1.71
C SER A 32 -3.77 -5.32 -2.08
N LEU A 33 -4.21 -5.12 -3.32
CA LEU A 33 -4.90 -3.89 -3.74
C LEU A 33 -6.23 -3.70 -3.00
N ALA A 34 -6.99 -4.79 -2.82
CA ALA A 34 -8.30 -4.76 -2.16
C ALA A 34 -8.23 -4.56 -0.63
N CYS A 35 -7.16 -5.01 0.02
CA CYS A 35 -6.91 -4.75 1.43
C CYS A 35 -6.63 -3.27 1.74
N GLY A 36 -6.28 -2.48 0.73
CA GLY A 36 -5.95 -1.07 0.91
C GLY A 36 -4.63 -0.84 1.65
N ALA A 37 -4.37 0.42 2.00
CA ALA A 37 -3.17 0.79 2.74
C ALA A 37 -3.19 0.20 4.15
N THR A 38 -2.07 -0.34 4.59
CA THR A 38 -1.91 -0.82 5.97
C THR A 38 -1.88 0.38 6.92
N TRP A 39 -2.67 0.33 7.99
CA TRP A 39 -2.69 1.37 9.03
C TRP A 39 -1.43 1.39 9.91
N THR A 40 -0.58 0.37 9.80
CA THR A 40 0.68 0.30 10.53
C THR A 40 1.66 1.32 9.95
N PRO A 41 2.06 2.34 10.72
CA PRO A 41 3.08 3.27 10.27
C PRO A 41 4.41 2.52 10.15
N ILE A 42 5.02 2.56 8.98
CA ILE A 42 6.34 1.99 8.73
C ILE A 42 7.34 3.14 8.78
N SER A 43 8.25 3.13 9.76
CA SER A 43 9.41 4.01 9.74
C SER A 43 10.41 3.48 8.70
N VAL A 44 10.89 4.37 7.84
CA VAL A 44 11.88 4.01 6.84
C VAL A 44 13.07 4.94 6.98
N ASN A 45 14.26 4.37 7.03
CA ASN A 45 15.49 5.15 7.01
C ASN A 45 15.60 5.89 5.67
N THR A 46 15.76 7.20 5.74
CA THR A 46 15.97 8.08 4.58
C THR A 46 17.21 8.91 4.80
N CYS A 47 17.92 9.26 3.73
CA CYS A 47 19.01 10.23 3.77
C CYS A 47 18.73 11.37 2.78
N MET A 48 19.07 12.59 3.16
CA MET A 48 19.01 13.76 2.29
C MET A 48 20.41 14.00 1.73
N VAL A 49 20.57 13.96 0.41
CA VAL A 49 21.84 14.28 -0.28
C VAL A 49 21.55 15.38 -1.30
N ASN A 50 22.19 16.53 -1.14
CA ASN A 50 22.00 17.72 -1.99
C ASN A 50 20.53 18.13 -2.20
N GLY A 51 19.71 18.04 -1.14
CA GLY A 51 18.28 18.38 -1.20
C GLY A 51 17.38 17.28 -1.78
N VAL A 52 17.94 16.14 -2.20
CA VAL A 52 17.18 14.99 -2.69
C VAL A 52 17.03 13.95 -1.58
N ARG A 53 15.80 13.45 -1.36
CA ARG A 53 15.50 12.39 -0.40
C ARG A 53 15.73 11.02 -1.03
N PHE A 54 16.68 10.27 -0.50
CA PHE A 54 16.90 8.87 -0.82
C PHE A 54 16.31 8.00 0.27
N VAL A 55 15.65 6.92 -0.12
CA VAL A 55 15.10 5.93 0.81
C VAL A 55 15.98 4.69 0.76
N MET A 56 16.14 4.00 1.89
CA MET A 56 16.97 2.79 1.95
C MET A 56 16.51 1.70 0.96
N HIS A 57 17.49 1.02 0.36
CA HIS A 57 17.33 -0.04 -0.64
C HIS A 57 16.34 -1.14 -0.21
N SER A 58 16.31 -1.47 1.09
CA SER A 58 15.40 -2.48 1.65
C SER A 58 13.91 -2.13 1.47
N ARG A 59 13.58 -0.86 1.26
CA ARG A 59 12.23 -0.45 0.86
C ARG A 59 12.01 -0.64 -0.63
N ASP A 60 12.96 -0.25 -1.46
CA ASP A 60 12.82 -0.32 -2.91
C ASP A 60 12.69 -1.76 -3.40
N GLU A 61 13.40 -2.70 -2.77
CA GLU A 61 13.21 -4.14 -2.97
C GLU A 61 11.77 -4.62 -2.71
N ARG A 62 11.04 -3.93 -1.82
CA ARG A 62 9.65 -4.25 -1.44
C ARG A 62 8.61 -3.43 -2.20
N ARG A 63 9.00 -2.56 -3.14
CA ARG A 63 8.07 -1.83 -4.01
C ARG A 63 7.59 -2.72 -5.15
N THR A 64 6.78 -3.73 -4.84
CA THR A 64 6.14 -4.59 -5.84
C THR A 64 4.89 -3.95 -6.45
N THR A 65 4.24 -3.02 -5.74
CA THR A 65 3.02 -2.34 -6.22
C THR A 65 3.07 -0.83 -5.97
N GLN A 66 2.32 -0.05 -6.76
CA GLN A 66 2.27 1.41 -6.67
C GLN A 66 1.53 1.94 -5.42
N ASN A 67 0.88 1.08 -4.64
CA ASN A 67 0.03 1.47 -3.51
C ASN A 67 0.80 1.85 -2.23
N ASN A 68 2.13 1.86 -2.25
CA ASN A 68 2.95 2.15 -1.08
C ASN A 68 3.27 3.66 -0.98
N SER A 69 2.23 4.47 -0.82
CA SER A 69 2.36 5.92 -0.62
C SER A 69 3.14 6.23 0.66
N ILE A 70 3.90 7.33 0.65
CA ILE A 70 4.61 7.83 1.83
C ILE A 70 3.82 9.01 2.34
N CYS A 71 3.37 8.94 3.58
CA CYS A 71 2.99 10.14 4.30
C CYS A 71 4.26 10.75 4.90
N SER A 72 4.62 11.95 4.47
CA SER A 72 5.64 12.76 5.14
C SER A 72 4.94 13.67 6.16
N PRO A 73 5.42 13.77 7.40
CA PRO A 73 5.01 14.84 8.30
C PRO A 73 5.24 16.19 7.60
N GLY A 74 4.26 17.10 7.71
CA GLY A 74 4.45 18.49 7.31
C GLY A 74 5.62 19.13 8.09
N GLU A 75 6.20 20.18 7.54
CA GLU A 75 7.32 20.91 8.15
C GLU A 75 6.91 21.63 9.46
N ASP A 76 5.61 21.68 9.69
CA ASP A 76 4.87 22.18 10.83
C ASP A 76 4.42 20.99 11.69
N GLY A 77 5.26 20.66 12.69
CA GLY A 77 5.12 19.50 13.58
C GLY A 77 3.88 19.48 14.48
N ASN A 78 2.69 19.41 13.89
CA ASN A 78 1.46 19.03 14.57
C ASN A 78 0.83 17.84 13.83
N VAL A 79 0.86 16.70 14.53
CA VAL A 79 0.13 15.46 14.22
C VAL A 79 -1.36 15.68 14.45
#